data_AF-A0A5M5BVW4-F1
#
_entry.id   AF-A0A5M5BVW4-F1
#
_cell.length_a   1.000
_cell.length_b   1.000
_cell.length_c   1.000
_cell.angle_alpha   90.00
_cell.angle_beta   90.00
_cell.angle_gamma   90.00
#
_symmetry.space_group_name_H-M   'P 1'
#
loop_
_entity.id
_entity.type
_entity.pdbx_description
1 polymer ?
#
loop_
_entity_poly.entity_id
_entity_poly.type
_entity_poly.pdbx_seq_one_letter_code
_entity_poly.pdbx_strand_id
1 'polypeptide(L)'
;MEIILKYFPDLTEEQRKQFAALYDLYTDWNSKINVISRKDIENLYEHHVLHSLGIAKVIQFRPGTSIMDLGTGGGFPGIPLAILFPEVKFHL
;
A
#
# COMPACT_ATOMS: atom_id res chain seq x y z
N MET A 1 -10.62 -2.82 4.23
CA MET A 1 -10.63 -1.35 4.43
C MET A 1 -10.80 -0.94 5.90
N GLU A 2 -11.77 -1.48 6.63
CA GLU A 2 -12.04 -1.08 8.04
C GLU A 2 -10.79 -1.14 8.94
N ILE A 3 -9.97 -2.17 8.77
CA ILE A 3 -8.73 -2.33 9.55
C ILE A 3 -7.73 -1.20 9.31
N ILE A 4 -7.65 -0.65 8.09
CA ILE A 4 -6.76 0.49 7.79
C ILE A 4 -7.27 1.74 8.49
N LEU A 5 -8.57 2.03 8.37
CA LEU A 5 -9.20 3.21 8.97
C LEU A 5 -9.11 3.21 10.50
N LYS A 6 -9.11 2.03 11.13
CA LYS A 6 -8.88 1.89 12.57
C LYS A 6 -7.53 2.47 13.01
N TYR A 7 -6.46 2.28 12.21
CA TYR A 7 -5.11 2.74 12.56
C TYR A 7 -4.72 4.06 11.87
N PHE A 8 -5.37 4.40 10.76
CA PHE A 8 -5.17 5.63 9.97
C PHE A 8 -6.54 6.30 9.75
N PRO A 9 -7.09 6.98 10.77
CA PRO A 9 -8.43 7.57 10.69
C PRO A 9 -8.48 8.81 9.78
N ASP A 10 -7.36 9.52 9.64
CA ASP A 10 -7.27 10.83 8.98
C ASP A 10 -6.97 10.74 7.46
N LEU A 11 -7.24 9.59 6.83
CA LEU A 11 -7.06 9.44 5.39
C LEU A 11 -8.04 10.32 4.62
N THR A 12 -7.52 10.99 3.58
CA THR A 12 -8.33 11.78 2.65
C THR A 12 -9.27 10.89 1.84
N GLU A 13 -10.33 11.47 1.29
CA GLU A 13 -11.28 10.75 0.41
C GLU A 13 -10.57 10.10 -0.79
N GLU A 14 -9.56 10.77 -1.36
CA GLU A 14 -8.78 10.22 -2.47
C GLU A 14 -7.95 9.01 -2.04
N GLN A 15 -7.27 9.09 -0.89
CA GLN A 15 -6.51 7.95 -0.35
C GLN A 15 -7.42 6.76 -0.05
N ARG A 16 -8.62 7.00 0.51
CA ARG A 16 -9.61 5.94 0.76
C ARG A 16 -10.03 5.24 -0.53
N LYS A 17 -10.29 6.01 -1.61
CA LYS A 17 -10.61 5.45 -2.93
C LYS A 17 -9.45 4.63 -3.49
N GLN A 18 -8.23 5.15 -3.41
CA GLN A 18 -7.03 4.46 -3.90
C GLN A 18 -6.81 3.14 -3.16
N PHE A 19 -6.89 3.14 -1.81
CA PHE A 19 -6.81 1.90 -1.04
C PHE A 19 -7.95 0.92 -1.35
N ALA A 20 -9.16 1.42 -1.62
CA ALA A 20 -10.31 0.57 -1.94
C ALA A 20 -10.11 -0.14 -3.28
N ALA A 21 -9.56 0.57 -4.27
CA ALA A 21 -9.27 0.04 -5.59
C ALA A 21 -8.16 -1.03 -5.59
N LEU A 22 -7.29 -1.08 -4.57
CA LEU A 22 -6.20 -2.06 -4.52
C LEU A 22 -6.71 -3.51 -4.56
N TYR A 23 -7.81 -3.84 -3.88
CA TYR A 23 -8.26 -5.24 -3.79
C TYR A 23 -8.62 -5.81 -5.16
N ASP A 24 -9.46 -5.10 -5.92
CA ASP A 24 -9.88 -5.54 -7.25
C ASP A 24 -8.68 -5.54 -8.23
N LEU A 25 -7.82 -4.52 -8.14
CA LEU A 25 -6.62 -4.42 -8.98
C LEU A 25 -5.66 -5.59 -8.74
N TYR A 26 -5.34 -5.88 -7.49
CA TYR A 26 -4.46 -7.01 -7.16
C TYR A 26 -5.12 -8.34 -7.50
N THR A 27 -6.43 -8.49 -7.33
CA THR A 27 -7.14 -9.72 -7.71
C THR A 27 -7.07 -9.95 -9.22
N ASP A 28 -7.32 -8.92 -10.04
CA ASP A 28 -7.19 -9.00 -11.49
C ASP A 28 -5.75 -9.33 -11.92
N TRP A 29 -4.76 -8.62 -11.38
CA TRP A 29 -3.36 -8.89 -11.71
C TRP A 29 -2.90 -10.27 -11.24
N ASN A 30 -3.33 -10.72 -10.06
CA ASN A 30 -2.96 -12.03 -9.53
C ASN A 30 -3.53 -13.18 -10.38
N SER A 31 -4.60 -12.93 -11.16
CA SER A 31 -5.12 -13.88 -12.15
C SER A 31 -4.22 -14.04 -13.37
N LYS A 32 -3.42 -13.01 -13.70
CA LYS A 32 -2.55 -12.94 -14.88
C LYS A 32 -1.12 -13.37 -14.56
N ILE A 33 -0.57 -12.82 -13.49
CA ILE A 33 0.78 -13.09 -12.99
C ILE A 33 0.70 -13.23 -11.46
N ASN A 34 1.38 -14.20 -10.85
CA ASN A 34 1.32 -14.37 -9.40
C ASN A 34 2.08 -13.24 -8.69
N VAL A 35 1.41 -12.12 -8.44
CA VAL A 35 1.94 -10.92 -7.77
C VAL A 35 1.98 -11.12 -6.25
N ILE A 36 0.98 -11.81 -5.72
CA ILE A 36 0.84 -12.15 -4.31
C ILE A 36 0.49 -13.64 -4.21
N SER A 37 0.94 -14.29 -3.14
CA SER A 37 0.49 -15.65 -2.80
C SER A 37 -1.05 -15.72 -2.83
N ARG A 38 -1.61 -16.73 -3.49
CA ARG A 38 -3.06 -16.91 -3.62
C ARG A 38 -3.78 -17.01 -2.26
N LYS A 39 -3.08 -17.47 -1.23
CA LYS A 39 -3.62 -17.56 0.14
C LYS A 39 -3.70 -16.20 0.82
N ASP A 40 -2.87 -15.25 0.39
CA ASP A 40 -2.74 -13.95 1.03
C ASP A 40 -3.58 -12.86 0.36
N ILE A 41 -4.14 -13.11 -0.82
CA ILE A 41 -5.01 -12.14 -1.50
C ILE A 41 -6.26 -11.80 -0.68
N GLU A 42 -6.83 -12.78 0.01
CA GLU A 42 -7.99 -12.58 0.90
C GLU A 42 -7.62 -11.69 2.10
N ASN A 43 -6.35 -11.73 2.52
CA ASN A 43 -5.81 -10.96 3.64
C ASN A 43 -4.98 -9.74 3.18
N LEU A 44 -5.15 -9.29 1.92
CA LEU A 44 -4.37 -8.22 1.29
C LEU A 44 -4.22 -6.99 2.20
N TYR A 45 -5.33 -6.54 2.77
CA TYR A 45 -5.36 -5.32 3.56
C TYR A 45 -4.59 -5.42 4.87
N GLU A 46 -4.61 -6.56 5.53
CA GLU A 46 -3.95 -6.74 6.82
C GLU A 46 -2.48 -7.13 6.63
N HIS A 47 -2.21 -8.14 5.81
CA HIS A 47 -0.87 -8.71 5.66
C HIS A 47 0.06 -7.88 4.78
N HIS A 48 -0.48 -7.14 3.80
CA HIS A 48 0.35 -6.37 2.87
C HIS A 48 0.17 -4.87 3.05
N VAL A 49 -1.06 -4.35 2.96
CA VAL A 49 -1.28 -2.89 3.02
C VAL A 49 -0.99 -2.34 4.41
N LEU A 50 -1.66 -2.83 5.45
CA LEU A 50 -1.48 -2.34 6.82
C LEU A 50 -0.06 -2.59 7.33
N HIS A 51 0.51 -3.76 7.04
CA HIS A 51 1.90 -4.07 7.36
C HIS A 51 2.86 -3.05 6.74
N SER A 52 2.68 -2.68 5.46
CA SER A 52 3.48 -1.65 4.79
C SER A 52 3.32 -0.27 5.43
N LEU A 53 2.08 0.10 5.76
CA LEU A 53 1.78 1.37 6.44
C LEU A 53 2.37 1.45 7.85
N GLY A 54 2.75 0.32 8.45
CA GLY A 54 3.47 0.28 9.73
C GLY A 54 4.73 1.17 9.74
N ILE A 55 5.43 1.29 8.59
CA ILE A 55 6.60 2.18 8.44
C ILE A 55 6.23 3.63 8.75
N ALA A 56 5.04 4.07 8.33
CA ALA A 56 4.55 5.43 8.55
C ALA A 56 4.30 5.75 10.03
N LYS A 57 4.15 4.75 10.90
CA LYS A 57 4.03 4.97 12.35
C LYS A 57 5.36 5.36 13.00
N VAL A 58 6.48 5.06 12.36
CA VAL A 58 7.83 5.33 12.88
C VAL A 58 8.51 6.45 12.10
N ILE A 59 8.28 6.51 10.79
CA ILE A 59 8.94 7.46 9.89
C ILE A 59 7.90 8.31 9.18
N GLN A 60 8.07 9.62 9.28
CA GLN A 60 7.31 10.62 8.54
C GLN A 60 8.22 11.22 7.47
N PHE A 61 7.97 10.89 6.22
CA PHE A 61 8.78 11.37 5.09
C PHE A 61 8.49 12.84 4.81
N ARG A 62 9.52 13.60 4.46
CA ARG A 62 9.37 15.01 4.08
C ARG A 62 8.91 15.11 2.61
N PRO A 63 8.10 16.11 2.24
CA PRO A 63 7.79 16.37 0.83
C PRO A 63 9.06 16.47 -0.02
N GLY A 64 9.03 15.87 -1.22
CA GLY A 64 10.16 15.83 -2.14
C GLY A 64 11.23 14.78 -1.82
N THR A 65 11.06 13.97 -0.76
CA THR A 65 11.96 12.84 -0.48
C THR A 65 11.88 11.82 -1.63
N SER A 66 13.02 11.26 -2.03
CA SER A 66 13.09 10.12 -2.95
C SER A 66 13.39 8.84 -2.17
N ILE A 67 12.58 7.81 -2.40
CA ILE A 67 12.67 6.50 -1.76
C ILE A 67 12.78 5.45 -2.85
N MET A 68 13.67 4.49 -2.65
CA MET A 68 13.81 3.32 -3.53
C MET A 68 13.34 2.08 -2.76
N ASP A 69 12.38 1.37 -3.33
CA ASP A 69 11.85 0.10 -2.82
C ASP A 69 12.50 -1.05 -3.60
N LEU A 70 13.55 -1.63 -3.02
CA LEU A 70 14.29 -2.72 -3.65
C LEU A 70 13.62 -4.07 -3.35
N GLY A 71 13.19 -4.75 -4.42
CA GLY A 71 12.57 -6.07 -4.31
C GLY A 71 11.08 -6.01 -3.98
N THR A 72 10.40 -4.92 -4.35
CA THR A 72 9.00 -4.63 -4.04
C THR A 72 8.00 -5.71 -4.51
N GLY A 73 8.39 -6.54 -5.50
CA GLY A 73 7.58 -7.62 -6.03
C GLY A 73 6.22 -7.13 -6.49
N GLY A 74 5.19 -7.36 -5.67
CA GLY A 74 3.86 -6.81 -5.88
C GLY A 74 3.69 -5.32 -5.62
N GLY A 75 4.75 -4.55 -5.43
CA GLY A 75 4.65 -3.13 -5.10
C GLY A 75 4.52 -2.86 -3.61
N PHE A 76 4.92 -3.80 -2.73
CA PHE A 76 4.91 -3.60 -1.28
C PHE A 76 6.34 -3.50 -0.74
N PRO A 77 6.64 -2.54 0.16
CA PRO A 77 5.73 -1.58 0.79
C PRO A 77 5.46 -0.28 0.01
N GLY A 78 6.09 -0.10 -1.15
CA GLY A 78 6.13 1.20 -1.84
C GLY A 78 4.78 1.76 -2.31
N ILE A 79 3.85 0.96 -2.84
CA ILE A 79 2.54 1.44 -3.31
C ILE A 79 1.70 1.99 -2.14
N PRO A 80 1.48 1.25 -1.01
CA PRO A 80 0.77 1.81 0.13
C PRO A 80 1.39 3.10 0.67
N LEU A 81 2.72 3.18 0.70
CA LEU A 81 3.41 4.37 1.18
C LEU A 81 3.32 5.54 0.19
N ALA A 82 3.33 5.30 -1.11
CA ALA A 82 3.11 6.33 -2.12
C ALA A 82 1.70 6.94 -2.04
N ILE A 83 0.68 6.12 -1.76
CA ILE A 83 -0.69 6.60 -1.50
C ILE A 83 -0.72 7.47 -0.24
N LEU A 84 -0.05 7.03 0.84
CA LEU A 84 -0.06 7.76 2.11
C LEU A 84 0.75 9.08 2.05
N PHE A 85 1.83 9.10 1.29
CA PHE A 85 2.75 10.24 1.15
C PHE A 85 2.82 10.72 -0.31
N PRO A 86 1.78 11.41 -0.82
CA PRO A 86 1.68 11.76 -2.24
C PRO A 86 2.77 12.71 -2.74
N GLU A 87 3.44 13.44 -1.85
CA GLU A 87 4.55 14.34 -2.18
C GLU A 87 5.92 13.66 -2.17
N VAL A 88 5.98 12.36 -1.90
CA VAL A 88 7.21 11.57 -1.86
C VAL A 88 7.34 10.74 -3.13
N LYS A 89 8.55 10.69 -3.69
CA LYS A 89 8.83 9.94 -4.90
C LYS A 89 9.28 8.53 -4.55
N PHE A 90 8.42 7.55 -4.81
CA PHE A 90 8.76 6.14 -4.66
C PHE A 90 9.21 5.57 -6.02
N HIS A 91 10.40 4.98 -6.03
CA HIS A 91 10.93 4.19 -7.13
C HIS A 91 10.76 2.72 -6.76
N LEU A 92 9.93 2.01 -7.53
CA LEU A 92 9.51 0.62 -7.33
C LEU A 92 10.27 -0.33 -8.26
#